data_AF-A0A2W6UK35-F1
#
_entry.id   AF-A0A2W6UK35-F1
#
_cell.length_a   1.000
_cell.length_b   1.000
_cell.length_c   1.000
_cell.angle_alpha   90.00
_cell.angle_beta   90.00
_cell.angle_gamma   90.00
#
_symmetry.space_group_name_H-M   'P 1'
#
loop_
_entity.id
_entity.type
_entity.pdbx_description
1 polymer ?
#
loop_
_entity_poly.entity_id
_entity_poly.type
_entity_poly.pdbx_seq_one_letter_code
_entity_poly.pdbx_strand_id
1 'polypeptide(L)'
;MEYLVLAVWIVQGSVGVWLLIGWARHGRRYAGAMIAHVAAVFVMLALWITFLVTGAVAFAWAAQIVLAAGIPFGETMMVRRSRELRGITTKRLSDYGGAVVDVFRGRLPGPVVFHALFAGVVFFSAL
;
A
#
# COMPACT_ATOMS: atom_id res chain seq x y z
N MET A 1 -16.33 3.48 15.62
CA MET A 1 -15.58 2.78 14.57
C MET A 1 -14.57 3.70 13.89
N GLU A 2 -14.93 4.94 13.57
CA GLU A 2 -14.06 5.92 12.87
C GLU A 2 -12.66 6.11 13.49
N TYR A 3 -12.56 6.20 14.82
CA TYR A 3 -11.26 6.32 15.51
C TYR A 3 -10.39 5.05 15.43
N LEU A 4 -11.00 3.87 15.31
CA LEU A 4 -10.27 2.62 15.11
C LEU A 4 -9.69 2.60 13.68
N VAL A 5 -10.47 2.99 12.67
CA VAL A 5 -9.99 3.15 11.30
C VAL A 5 -8.82 4.13 11.26
N LEU A 6 -8.96 5.29 11.91
CA LEU A 6 -7.89 6.27 12.00
C LEU A 6 -6.62 5.72 12.68
N ALA A 7 -6.76 4.97 13.79
CA ALA A 7 -5.62 4.38 14.48
C ALA A 7 -4.87 3.35 13.61
N VAL A 8 -5.61 2.45 12.95
CA VAL A 8 -5.04 1.47 12.01
C VAL A 8 -4.34 2.18 10.86
N TRP A 9 -4.92 3.27 10.36
CA TRP A 9 -4.29 4.12 9.35
C TRP A 9 -2.99 4.78 9.79
N ILE A 10 -2.92 5.30 11.03
CA ILE A 10 -1.70 5.91 11.56
C ILE A 10 -0.56 4.88 11.61
N VAL A 11 -0.87 3.66 12.05
CA VAL A 11 0.11 2.56 12.07
C VAL A 11 0.59 2.24 10.66
N GLN A 12 -0.34 2.03 9.72
CA GLN A 12 -0.01 1.73 8.33
C GLN A 12 0.79 2.86 7.66
N GLY A 13 0.37 4.10 7.86
CA GLY A 13 0.98 5.30 7.32
C GLY A 13 2.39 5.51 7.85
N SER A 14 2.62 5.25 9.13
CA SER A 14 3.95 5.37 9.75
C SER A 14 4.96 4.41 9.11
N VAL A 15 4.55 3.15 8.87
CA VAL A 15 5.40 2.18 8.14
C VAL A 15 5.57 2.59 6.68
N GLY A 16 4.53 3.09 6.03
CA GLY A 16 4.60 3.61 4.66
C GLY A 16 5.59 4.76 4.51
N VAL A 17 5.60 5.72 5.43
CA VAL A 17 6.55 6.83 5.46
C VAL A 17 7.97 6.32 5.65
N TRP A 18 8.19 5.36 6.55
CA TRP A 18 9.51 4.78 6.74
C TRP A 18 10.03 4.08 5.47
N LEU A 19 9.17 3.31 4.78
CA LEU A 19 9.49 2.71 3.48
C LEU A 19 9.79 3.76 2.41
N LEU A 20 9.02 4.85 2.38
CA LEU A 20 9.22 5.97 1.45
C LEU A 20 10.56 6.67 1.68
N ILE A 21 10.95 6.89 2.93
CA ILE A 21 12.27 7.44 3.29
C ILE A 21 13.38 6.48 2.84
N GLY A 22 13.21 5.17 3.07
CA GLY A 22 14.16 4.15 2.62
C GLY A 22 14.35 4.18 1.10
N TRP A 23 13.24 4.24 0.35
CA TRP A 23 13.23 4.37 -1.10
C TRP A 23 13.92 5.65 -1.59
N ALA A 24 13.59 6.79 -0.98
CA ALA A 24 14.17 8.09 -1.33
C ALA A 24 15.69 8.14 -1.12
N ARG A 25 16.20 7.39 -0.13
CA ARG A 25 17.63 7.32 0.22
C ARG A 25 18.42 6.32 -0.63
N HIS A 26 17.86 5.15 -0.98
CA HIS A 26 18.66 4.02 -1.47
C HIS A 26 18.39 3.61 -2.92
N GLY A 27 17.43 4.23 -3.61
CA GLY A 27 17.23 3.95 -5.02
C GLY A 27 15.83 4.28 -5.45
N ARG A 28 15.71 5.37 -6.23
CA ARG A 28 14.46 5.86 -6.84
C ARG A 28 13.96 4.95 -7.98
N ARG A 29 14.25 3.65 -7.93
CA ARG A 29 13.72 2.68 -8.88
C ARG A 29 12.21 2.65 -8.76
N TYR A 30 11.54 2.47 -9.89
CA TYR A 30 10.08 2.36 -9.95
C TYR A 30 9.33 3.61 -9.45
N ALA A 31 9.92 4.80 -9.67
CA ALA A 31 9.36 6.08 -9.24
C ALA A 31 7.90 6.29 -9.66
N GLY A 32 7.51 5.91 -10.87
CA GLY A 32 6.12 6.06 -11.33
C GLY A 32 5.11 5.32 -10.44
N ALA A 33 5.37 4.04 -10.13
CA ALA A 33 4.47 3.26 -9.26
C ALA A 33 4.51 3.77 -7.81
N MET A 34 5.68 4.17 -7.31
CA MET A 34 5.82 4.75 -5.97
C MET A 34 5.04 6.06 -5.85
N ILE A 35 5.22 6.98 -6.80
CA ILE A 35 4.53 8.27 -6.82
C ILE A 35 3.02 8.06 -6.92
N ALA A 36 2.56 7.19 -7.82
CA ALA A 36 1.13 6.88 -7.96
C ALA A 36 0.54 6.29 -6.66
N HIS A 37 1.27 5.38 -6.01
CA HIS A 37 0.84 4.78 -4.75
C HIS A 37 0.74 5.83 -3.63
N VAL A 38 1.79 6.64 -3.44
CA VAL A 38 1.82 7.69 -2.41
C VAL A 38 0.77 8.77 -2.68
N ALA A 39 0.59 9.17 -3.94
CA ALA A 39 -0.44 10.13 -4.32
C ALA A 39 -1.84 9.60 -4.00
N ALA A 40 -2.14 8.34 -4.33
CA ALA A 40 -3.41 7.71 -3.98
C ALA A 40 -3.63 7.71 -2.46
N VAL A 41 -2.60 7.43 -1.67
CA VAL A 41 -2.68 7.47 -0.20
C VAL A 41 -3.03 8.88 0.32
N PHE A 42 -2.40 9.93 -0.21
CA PHE A 42 -2.70 11.30 0.20
C PHE A 42 -4.10 11.75 -0.23
N VAL A 43 -4.54 11.41 -1.43
CA VAL A 43 -5.91 11.71 -1.92
C VAL A 43 -6.94 11.00 -1.04
N MET A 44 -6.73 9.71 -0.77
CA MET A 44 -7.57 8.92 0.11
C MET A 44 -7.63 9.52 1.53
N LEU A 45 -6.50 9.95 2.11
CA LEU A 45 -6.45 10.60 3.42
C LEU A 45 -7.26 11.90 3.43
N ALA A 46 -7.09 12.74 2.41
CA ALA A 46 -7.81 13.99 2.29
C ALA A 46 -9.33 13.75 2.26
N LEU A 47 -9.79 12.79 1.45
CA LEU A 47 -11.19 12.39 1.36
C LEU A 47 -11.72 11.88 2.70
N TRP A 48 -10.96 11.06 3.42
CA TRP A 48 -11.36 10.56 4.74
C TRP A 48 -11.48 11.67 5.78
N ILE A 49 -10.53 12.62 5.81
CA ILE A 49 -10.62 13.80 6.69
C ILE A 49 -11.85 14.64 6.33
N THR A 50 -12.14 14.85 5.04
CA THR A 50 -13.36 15.55 4.62
C THR A 50 -14.61 14.86 5.12
N PHE A 51 -14.68 13.52 5.07
CA PHE A 51 -15.78 12.75 5.66
C PHE A 51 -15.92 13.03 7.17
N LEU A 52 -14.82 12.95 7.94
CA LEU A 52 -14.86 13.20 9.38
C LEU A 52 -15.33 14.62 9.75
N VAL A 53 -14.96 15.63 8.94
CA VAL A 53 -15.34 17.03 9.19
C VAL A 53 -16.78 17.32 8.79
N THR A 54 -17.26 16.72 7.70
CA THR A 54 -18.56 17.06 7.10
C THR A 54 -19.69 16.09 7.44
N GLY A 55 -19.35 14.86 7.87
CA GLY A 55 -20.30 13.76 8.00
C GLY A 55 -20.84 13.23 6.65
N ALA A 56 -20.40 13.77 5.51
CA ALA A 56 -20.92 13.40 4.21
C ALA A 56 -20.33 12.06 3.73
N VAL A 57 -21.13 11.00 3.84
CA VAL A 57 -20.76 9.60 3.54
C VAL A 57 -20.21 9.39 2.13
N ALA A 58 -20.56 10.25 1.16
CA ALA A 58 -20.00 10.21 -0.19
C ALA A 58 -18.46 10.29 -0.20
N PHE A 59 -17.85 11.06 0.71
CA PHE A 59 -16.40 11.15 0.81
C PHE A 59 -15.75 9.88 1.36
N ALA A 60 -16.43 9.16 2.26
CA ALA A 60 -15.93 7.86 2.74
C ALA A 60 -15.90 6.82 1.61
N TRP A 61 -16.97 6.75 0.79
CA TRP A 61 -17.00 5.89 -0.39
C TRP A 61 -15.95 6.27 -1.42
N ALA A 62 -15.77 7.57 -1.68
CA ALA A 62 -14.72 8.05 -2.57
C ALA A 62 -13.32 7.65 -2.05
N ALA A 63 -13.06 7.80 -0.75
CA ALA A 63 -11.80 7.35 -0.15
C ALA A 63 -11.60 5.84 -0.35
N GLN A 64 -12.65 5.02 -0.15
CA GLN A 64 -12.58 3.58 -0.35
C GLN A 64 -12.27 3.19 -1.80
N ILE A 65 -12.87 3.89 -2.77
CA ILE A 65 -12.58 3.69 -4.20
C ILE A 65 -11.12 4.03 -4.52
N VAL A 66 -10.62 5.15 -3.99
CA VAL A 66 -9.21 5.55 -4.18
C VAL A 66 -8.26 4.55 -3.53
N LEU A 67 -8.58 4.04 -2.34
CA LEU A 67 -7.80 2.99 -1.68
C LEU A 67 -7.74 1.72 -2.56
N ALA A 68 -8.89 1.25 -3.05
CA ALA A 68 -8.97 0.09 -3.92
C ALA A 68 -8.13 0.27 -5.21
N ALA A 69 -8.20 1.45 -5.82
CA ALA A 69 -7.38 1.80 -7.00
C ALA A 69 -5.89 1.98 -6.67
N GLY A 70 -5.55 2.33 -5.44
CA GLY A 70 -4.17 2.55 -4.96
C GLY A 70 -3.39 1.26 -4.66
N ILE A 71 -4.08 0.19 -4.26
CA ILE A 71 -3.49 -1.11 -3.89
C ILE A 71 -2.63 -1.70 -5.02
N PRO A 72 -3.09 -1.78 -6.29
CA PRO A 72 -2.30 -2.37 -7.38
C PRO A 72 -0.92 -1.73 -7.61
N PHE A 73 -0.75 -0.44 -7.28
CA PHE A 73 0.56 0.22 -7.38
C PHE A 73 1.54 -0.33 -6.34
N GLY A 74 1.07 -0.55 -5.10
CA GLY A 74 1.84 -1.21 -4.04
C GLY A 74 2.22 -2.64 -4.42
N GLU A 75 1.23 -3.41 -4.90
CA GLU A 75 1.45 -4.78 -5.36
C GLU A 75 2.45 -4.87 -6.51
N THR A 76 2.41 -3.92 -7.45
CA THR A 76 3.37 -3.86 -8.56
C THR A 76 4.80 -3.73 -8.05
N MET A 77 5.04 -2.93 -7.01
CA MET A 77 6.36 -2.79 -6.39
C MET A 77 6.79 -4.09 -5.71
N MET A 78 5.89 -4.74 -4.98
CA MET A 78 6.14 -6.04 -4.32
C MET A 78 6.48 -7.14 -5.34
N VAL A 79 5.68 -7.27 -6.40
CA VAL A 79 5.86 -8.28 -7.45
C VAL A 79 7.18 -8.06 -8.20
N ARG A 80 7.51 -6.80 -8.52
CA ARG A 80 8.80 -6.46 -9.13
C ARG A 80 9.97 -6.85 -8.22
N ARG A 81 9.88 -6.54 -6.92
CA ARG A 81 10.92 -6.90 -5.96
C ARG A 81 11.08 -8.41 -5.83
N SER A 82 9.99 -9.16 -5.76
CA SER A 82 10.02 -10.63 -5.76
C SER A 82 10.71 -11.19 -7.01
N ARG A 83 10.39 -10.65 -8.19
CA ARG A 83 11.08 -11.04 -9.44
C ARG A 83 12.58 -10.77 -9.39
N GLU A 84 13.00 -9.59 -8.91
CA GLU A 84 14.43 -9.26 -8.76
C GLU A 84 15.14 -10.28 -7.87
N LEU A 85 14.55 -10.64 -6.73
CA LEU A 85 15.10 -11.62 -5.80
C LEU A 85 15.21 -13.03 -6.41
N ARG A 86 14.34 -13.35 -7.38
CA ARG A 86 14.33 -14.64 -8.09
C ARG A 86 15.13 -14.63 -9.39
N GLY A 87 15.72 -13.49 -9.79
CA GLY A 87 16.41 -13.34 -11.08
C GLY A 87 15.47 -13.44 -12.30
N ILE A 88 14.17 -13.20 -12.14
CA ILE A 88 13.18 -13.30 -13.22
C ILE A 88 13.11 -11.98 -14.00
N THR A 89 13.42 -12.02 -15.29
CA THR A 89 13.42 -10.84 -16.17
C THR A 89 12.12 -10.68 -16.98
N THR A 90 11.43 -11.78 -17.29
CA THR A 90 10.18 -11.75 -18.07
C THR A 90 8.96 -11.72 -17.15
N LYS A 91 8.03 -10.79 -17.40
CA LYS A 91 6.75 -10.71 -16.67
C LYS A 91 5.86 -11.91 -17.01
N ARG A 92 5.30 -12.58 -16.00
CA ARG A 92 4.32 -13.66 -16.12
C ARG A 92 3.14 -13.42 -15.19
N LEU A 93 1.98 -13.99 -15.51
CA LEU A 93 0.80 -13.93 -14.64
C LEU A 93 1.05 -14.63 -13.29
N SER A 94 1.89 -15.66 -13.28
CA SER A 94 2.31 -16.38 -12.07
C SER A 94 3.16 -15.57 -11.10
N ASP A 95 3.67 -14.40 -11.51
CA ASP A 95 4.56 -13.58 -10.67
C ASP A 95 3.89 -13.11 -9.39
N TYR A 96 2.57 -12.88 -9.42
CA TYR A 96 1.81 -12.47 -8.25
C TYR A 96 1.80 -13.56 -7.19
N GLY A 97 1.42 -14.80 -7.56
CA GLY A 97 1.50 -15.95 -6.66
C GLY A 97 2.92 -16.18 -6.15
N GLY A 98 3.92 -15.92 -7.00
CA GLY A 98 5.31 -15.89 -6.59
C GLY A 98 5.60 -14.88 -5.48
N ALA A 99 5.17 -13.64 -5.64
CA ALA A 99 5.37 -12.59 -4.65
C ALA A 99 4.68 -12.91 -3.31
N VAL A 100 3.45 -13.44 -3.35
CA VAL A 100 2.74 -13.92 -2.16
C VAL A 100 3.53 -14.99 -1.43
N VAL A 101 4.07 -15.99 -2.15
CA VAL A 101 4.92 -17.02 -1.54
C VAL A 101 6.19 -16.41 -0.91
N ASP A 102 6.80 -15.40 -1.53
CA ASP A 102 8.00 -14.74 -0.99
C ASP A 102 7.70 -13.93 0.28
N VAL A 103 6.50 -13.35 0.40
CA VAL A 103 6.00 -12.73 1.65
C VAL A 103 6.01 -13.77 2.77
N PHE A 104 5.35 -14.91 2.56
CA PHE A 104 5.21 -15.95 3.59
C PHE A 104 6.51 -16.72 3.87
N ARG A 105 7.44 -16.79 2.90
CA ARG A 105 8.78 -17.36 3.09
C ARG A 105 9.79 -16.40 3.71
N GLY A 106 9.38 -15.17 4.07
CA GLY A 106 10.25 -14.18 4.70
C GLY A 106 11.37 -13.67 3.80
N ARG A 107 11.20 -13.74 2.48
CA ARG A 107 12.21 -13.29 1.50
C ARG A 107 12.17 -11.78 1.25
N LEU A 108 11.07 -11.13 1.64
CA LEU A 108 10.93 -9.68 1.60
C LEU A 108 11.31 -9.07 2.95
N PRO A 109 11.79 -7.81 2.97
CA PRO A 109 12.04 -7.11 4.23
C PRO A 109 10.79 -7.07 5.11
N GLY A 110 10.94 -7.34 6.41
CA GLY A 110 9.83 -7.33 7.38
C GLY A 110 8.87 -6.13 7.27
N PRO A 111 9.34 -4.89 7.07
CA PRO A 111 8.46 -3.73 6.93
C PRO A 111 7.57 -3.77 5.69
N VAL A 112 8.07 -4.34 4.59
CA VAL A 112 7.30 -4.55 3.36
C VAL A 112 6.22 -5.60 3.59
N VAL A 113 6.58 -6.70 4.25
CA VAL A 113 5.63 -7.77 4.63
C VAL A 113 4.52 -7.23 5.53
N PHE A 114 4.90 -6.50 6.58
CA PHE A 114 3.93 -5.86 7.47
C PHE A 114 3.00 -4.93 6.68
N HIS A 115 3.57 -4.00 5.91
CA HIS A 115 2.78 -3.02 5.17
C HIS A 115 1.83 -3.67 4.17
N ALA A 116 2.26 -4.74 3.48
CA ALA A 116 1.42 -5.47 2.53
C ALA A 116 0.27 -6.22 3.20
N LEU A 117 0.53 -6.93 4.31
CA LEU A 117 -0.50 -7.70 5.01
C LEU A 117 -1.46 -6.80 5.81
N PHE A 118 -0.92 -5.77 6.46
CA PHE A 118 -1.69 -4.84 7.28
C PHE A 118 -2.58 -3.91 6.44
N ALA A 119 -2.27 -3.74 5.15
CA ALA A 119 -3.16 -3.06 4.20
C ALA A 119 -4.54 -3.74 4.12
N GLY A 120 -4.62 -5.07 4.30
CA GLY A 120 -5.90 -5.78 4.38
C GLY A 120 -6.72 -5.35 5.60
N VAL A 121 -6.08 -5.20 6.76
CA VAL A 121 -6.75 -4.72 7.99
C VAL A 121 -7.30 -3.30 7.78
N VAL A 122 -6.49 -2.41 7.19
CA VAL A 122 -6.90 -1.05 6.84
C VAL A 122 -8.12 -1.08 5.93
N PHE A 123 -8.05 -1.86 4.84
CA PHE A 123 -9.11 -1.94 3.84
C PHE A 123 -10.44 -2.42 4.43
N PHE A 124 -10.42 -3.52 5.18
CA PHE A 124 -11.65 -4.08 5.77
C PHE A 124 -12.16 -3.28 6.96
N SER A 125 -11.30 -2.56 7.68
CA SER A 125 -11.74 -1.67 8.75
C SER A 125 -12.49 -0.44 8.25
N ALA A 126 -12.23 -0.03 7.01
CA ALA A 126 -12.87 1.12 6.37
C ALA A 126 -14.15 0.76 5.59
N LEU A 127 -14.53 -0.52 5.58
CA LEU A 127 -15.78 -1.04 5.00
C LEU A 127 -16.93 -0.95 6.00
#